data_AF-A0A7G9SCI6-F1
#
_entry.id   AF-A0A7G9SCI6-F1
#
_cell.length_a   1.000
_cell.length_b   1.000
_cell.length_c   1.000
_cell.angle_alpha   90.00
_cell.angle_beta   90.00
_cell.angle_gamma   90.00
#
_symmetry.space_group_name_H-M   'P 1'
#
loop_
_entity.id
_entity.type
_entity.pdbx_description
1 polymer ?
#
loop_
_entity_poly.entity_id
_entity_poly.type
_entity_poly.pdbx_seq_one_letter_code
_entity_poly.pdbx_strand_id
1 'polypeptide(L)' 'MKLYRVNKLAKRGGMVVKQKNVLAASDQQAVAEAAESDDCPVCDVLHNGTLIGRID' A
#
# COMPACT_ATOMS: atom_id res chain seq x y z
N MET A 1 13.13 1.94 -10.68
CA MET A 1 12.08 2.23 -9.68
C MET A 1 10.73 1.97 -10.32
N LYS A 2 9.80 1.39 -9.57
CA LYS A 2 8.43 1.09 -9.99
C LYS A 2 7.46 1.92 -9.14
N LEU A 3 6.33 2.29 -9.73
CA LEU A 3 5.30 3.09 -9.05
C LEU A 3 4.27 2.17 -8.40
N TYR A 4 4.07 2.35 -7.10
CA TYR A 4 3.07 1.63 -6.32
C TYR A 4 2.09 2.63 -5.70
N ARG A 5 0.88 2.15 -5.47
CA ARG A 5 -0.19 2.89 -4.81
C ARG A 5 -0.53 2.20 -3.51
N VAL A 6 -0.41 2.94 -2.42
CA VAL A 6 -0.81 2.50 -1.09
C VAL A 6 -2.14 3.14 -0.78
N ASN A 7 -3.16 2.30 -0.60
CA ASN A 7 -4.51 2.68 -0.25
C ASN A 7 -4.73 2.38 1.23
N LYS A 8 -4.84 3.42 2.06
CA LYS A 8 -5.32 3.30 3.44
C LYS A 8 -6.80 2.99 3.43
N LEU A 9 -7.21 1.94 4.11
CA LEU A 9 -8.59 1.52 4.20
C LEU A 9 -9.18 1.88 5.56
N ALA A 10 -10.50 2.09 5.61
CA ALA A 10 -11.22 2.29 6.87
C ALA A 10 -11.21 1.03 7.75
N LYS A 11 -11.15 -0.13 7.09
CA LYS A 11 -11.06 -1.49 7.64
C LYS A 11 -10.65 -2.44 6.52
N ARG A 12 -10.31 -3.69 6.85
CA ARG A 12 -9.93 -4.70 5.85
C ARG A 12 -11.04 -4.88 4.80
N GLY A 13 -10.71 -4.69 3.51
CA GLY A 13 -11.68 -4.71 2.40
C GLY A 13 -12.73 -3.60 2.42
N GLY A 14 -12.55 -2.58 3.27
CA GLY A 14 -13.43 -1.41 3.36
C GLY A 14 -13.10 -0.35 2.30
N MET A 15 -13.74 0.80 2.45
CA MET A 15 -13.49 1.94 1.57
C MET A 15 -12.08 2.51 1.75
N VAL A 16 -11.53 3.07 0.68
CA VAL A 16 -10.25 3.79 0.72
C VAL A 16 -10.45 5.15 1.37
N VAL A 17 -9.73 5.40 2.46
CA VAL A 17 -9.76 6.65 3.23
C VAL A 17 -8.67 7.61 2.78
N LYS A 18 -7.51 7.09 2.38
CA LYS A 18 -6.38 7.89 1.91
C LYS A 18 -5.54 7.12 0.90
N GLN A 19 -4.92 7.84 -0.03
CA GLN A 19 -4.10 7.26 -1.08
C GLN A 19 -2.76 7.94 -1.14
N LYS A 20 -1.70 7.16 -1.32
CA LYS A 20 -0.32 7.63 -1.46
C LYS A 20 0.35 6.85 -2.58
N ASN A 21 1.12 7.54 -3.42
CA ASN A 21 1.99 6.89 -4.38
C ASN A 21 3.40 6.78 -3.81
N VAL A 22 4.06 5.63 -4.01
CA VAL A 22 5.43 5.37 -3.56
C VAL A 22 6.25 4.75 -4.69
N LEU A 23 7.53 5.09 -4.73
CA LEU A 23 8.48 4.54 -5.68
C LEU A 23 9.38 3.55 -4.94
N ALA A 24 9.32 2.28 -5.31
CA ALA A 24 10.19 1.24 -4.73
C ALA A 24 10.92 0.46 -5.82
N ALA A 25 12.02 -0.21 -5.47
CA ALA A 25 12.77 -1.06 -6.39
C ALA A 25 12.03 -2.39 -6.68
N SER A 26 11.27 -2.89 -5.70
CA SER A 26 10.55 -4.16 -5.80
C SER A 26 9.21 -4.12 -5.06
N ASP A 27 8.35 -5.08 -5.39
CA ASP A 27 7.04 -5.28 -4.77
C ASP A 27 7.20 -5.52 -3.27
N GLN A 28 8.20 -6.31 -2.88
CA GLN A 28 8.53 -6.61 -1.49
C GLN A 28 8.97 -5.37 -0.72
N GLN A 29 9.78 -4.51 -1.35
CA GLN A 29 10.20 -3.24 -0.76
C GLN A 29 9.01 -2.29 -0.60
N ALA A 30 8.11 -2.20 -1.60
CA ALA A 30 6.92 -1.35 -1.51
C ALA A 30 6.01 -1.75 -0.34
N VAL A 31 5.87 -3.06 -0.11
CA VAL A 31 5.08 -3.58 1.02
C VAL A 31 5.78 -3.29 2.36
N ALA A 32 7.11 -3.48 2.44
CA ALA A 32 7.87 -3.15 3.64
C ALA A 32 7.77 -1.66 4.01
N GLU A 33 8.02 -0.77 3.04
CA GLU A 33 7.90 0.69 3.25
C GLU A 33 6.48 1.12 3.64
N ALA A 34 5.46 0.44 3.12
CA ALA A 34 4.08 0.69 3.51
C ALA A 34 3.77 0.19 4.93
N ALA A 35 4.36 -0.94 5.34
CA ALA A 35 4.18 -1.51 6.68
C ALA A 35 4.91 -0.73 7.77
N GLU A 36 6.05 -0.12 7.44
CA GLU A 36 6.79 0.77 8.33
C GLU A 36 6.15 2.18 8.45
N SER A 37 5.11 2.48 7.66
CA SER A 37 4.45 3.77 7.71
C SER A 37 3.38 3.81 8.81
N ASP A 38 3.54 4.69 9.80
CA ASP A 38 2.53 4.95 10.86
C ASP A 38 1.14 5.33 10.32
N ASP A 39 1.07 5.81 9.08
CA ASP A 39 -0.18 6.19 8.43
C ASP A 39 -0.94 4.98 7.84
N CYS A 40 -0.39 3.76 7.94
CA CYS A 40 -0.91 2.56 7.29
C CYS A 40 -1.26 1.39 8.24
N PRO A 41 -2.17 1.59 9.22
CA PRO A 41 -2.63 0.49 10.08
C PRO A 41 -3.42 -0.57 9.30
N VAL A 42 -4.18 -0.18 8.27
CA VAL A 42 -4.83 -1.12 7.34
C VAL A 42 -4.67 -0.58 5.93
N CYS A 43 -3.87 -1.24 5.11
CA CYS A 43 -3.52 -0.75 3.79
C CYS A 43 -3.47 -1.85 2.73
N ASP A 44 -3.92 -1.51 1.52
CA ASP A 44 -3.69 -2.30 0.32
C ASP A 44 -2.57 -1.64 -0.49
N VAL A 45 -1.58 -2.43 -0.90
CA VAL A 45 -0.48 -2.02 -1.77
C VAL A 45 -0.74 -2.56 -3.17
N LEU A 46 -0.82 -1.66 -4.13
CA LEU A 46 -1.12 -1.97 -5.53
C LEU A 46 0.03 -1.61 -6.43
N HIS A 47 0.24 -2.43 -7.45
CA HIS A 47 1.15 -2.17 -8.57
C HIS A 47 0.37 -2.27 -9.87
N ASN A 48 0.29 -1.18 -10.64
CA ASN A 48 -0.47 -1.12 -11.89
C ASN A 48 -1.94 -1.59 -11.76
N GLY A 49 -2.57 -1.31 -10.60
CA GLY A 49 -3.95 -1.71 -10.31
C GLY A 49 -4.11 -3.13 -9.75
N THR A 50 -3.05 -3.93 -9.72
CA THR A 50 -3.04 -5.26 -9.12
C THR A 50 -2.66 -5.17 -7.64
N LEU A 51 -3.42 -5.81 -6.76
CA LEU A 51 -3.07 -5.93 -5.35
C LEU A 51 -1.84 -6.84 -5.20
N ILE A 52 -0.75 -6.30 -4.66
CA ILE A 52 0.51 -7.04 -4.43
C ILE A 52 0.75 -7.32 -2.95
N GLY A 53 0.11 -6.57 -2.05
CA GLY A 53 0.28 -6.77 -0.60
C GLY A 53 -0.84 -6.13 0.20
N ARG A 54 -1.09 -6.67 1.38
CA ARG A 54 -2.06 -6.18 2.35
C ARG A 54 -1.41 -6.08 3.72
N ILE A 55 -1.68 -4.98 4.42
CA ILE A 55 -1.25 -4.68 5.78
C ILE A 55 -2.52 -4.59 6.63
N ASP A 56 -2.51 -5.21 7.80
CA ASP A 56 -3.58 -5.23 8.80
C ASP A 56 -3.03 -5.34 10.22
#